data_AF-A0A2V8SW14-F1
#
_entry.id   AF-A0A2V8SW14-F1
#
_cell.length_a   1.000
_cell.length_b   1.000
_cell.length_c   1.000
_cell.angle_alpha   90.00
_cell.angle_beta   90.00
_cell.angle_gamma   90.00
#
_symmetry.space_group_name_H-M   'P 1'
#
loop_
_entity.id
_entity.type
_entity.pdbx_description
1 polymer ?
#
loop_
_entity_poly.entity_id
_entity_poly.type
_entity_poly.pdbx_seq_one_letter_code
_entity_poly.pdbx_strand_id
1 'polypeptide(L)'
;MQQIVKLIIAAIFLSVPICAQQPTWDLSYESVLEQNKVTKTEWIRTWLKTTKSPAVNWISEWKGKPMVSSILIEHPAFHAAERTTTWLIRTENEAFYWNEVEGTRSGRVEEPIDTRIYDAIYKDVTSWQQAVPKSAKESHPDALPGYIGFLSHTGPDGSGQILLTMDDFVICLDESCLPGKGTKLGRLMAAVEPILIPDAQKNYKHKTDAELARMTPEERIDEQVKELDHLTDSTDKQHALFRKYRIIDGVKGARRLVELIDTYEPKRLRNPASEAIMIAGDIDENSARLRGSPEGRSIIEAIERVAARMRELGNADESKYLEDKLRQMKGVNFTDHAVRDTLWMIYRINLSDTELLEFTNYLVQHHPTYPSWSDRYTATDNSKKRDPSLGTLLLIMKEPIRYHEAYLAFKRTAISR
;
A
#
# COMPACT_ATOMS: atom_id res chain seq x y z
N MET A 1 -18.05 6.05 78.17
CA MET A 1 -19.00 5.78 77.07
C MET A 1 -19.03 7.02 76.19
N GLN A 2 -17.97 7.36 75.45
CA GLN A 2 -17.41 6.67 74.28
C GLN A 2 -18.42 6.56 73.12
N GLN A 3 -18.18 7.44 72.13
CA GLN A 3 -18.19 7.17 70.69
C GLN A 3 -19.42 6.46 70.11
N ILE A 4 -20.22 7.20 69.33
CA ILE A 4 -20.53 6.96 67.91
C ILE A 4 -21.47 8.11 67.47
N VAL A 5 -20.87 9.28 67.28
CA VAL A 5 -21.44 10.39 66.51
C VAL A 5 -20.26 10.88 65.68
N LYS A 6 -20.04 10.27 64.52
CA LYS A 6 -19.17 10.71 63.40
C LYS A 6 -19.13 9.61 62.34
N LEU A 7 -19.21 10.00 61.06
CA LEU A 7 -19.17 9.18 59.84
C LEU A 7 -20.50 8.60 59.31
N ILE A 8 -21.51 9.46 59.13
CA ILE A 8 -22.45 9.34 57.99
C ILE A 8 -22.57 10.72 57.32
N ILE A 9 -21.44 11.30 56.93
CA ILE A 9 -21.36 12.45 56.02
C ILE A 9 -20.10 12.23 55.19
N ALA A 10 -20.24 12.32 53.85
CA ALA A 10 -19.19 12.20 52.82
C ALA A 10 -18.80 10.78 52.36
N ALA A 11 -19.79 9.92 52.12
CA ALA A 11 -19.76 9.03 50.95
C ALA A 11 -20.71 9.56 49.87
N ILE A 12 -20.74 10.89 49.70
CA ILE A 12 -21.04 11.45 48.38
C ILE A 12 -19.87 10.97 47.55
N PHE A 13 -20.13 9.91 46.78
CA PHE A 13 -19.35 9.58 45.61
C PHE A 13 -19.13 10.89 44.86
N LEU A 14 -17.95 11.48 45.05
CA LEU A 14 -17.27 12.25 44.02
C LEU A 14 -16.94 11.25 42.90
N SER A 15 -17.98 10.69 42.27
CA SER A 15 -17.95 10.51 40.84
C SER A 15 -17.93 11.93 40.30
N VAL A 16 -16.74 12.55 40.34
CA VAL A 16 -16.44 13.62 39.39
C VAL A 16 -16.86 12.99 38.08
N PRO A 17 -17.90 13.50 37.39
CA PRO A 17 -18.19 13.00 36.07
C PRO A 17 -16.84 13.03 35.38
N ILE A 18 -16.38 11.86 34.89
CA ILE A 18 -15.20 11.80 34.03
C ILE A 18 -15.63 12.65 32.84
N CYS A 19 -15.38 13.96 32.94
CA CYS A 19 -15.67 14.91 31.90
C CYS A 19 -14.83 14.40 30.76
N ALA A 20 -15.51 13.93 29.70
CA ALA A 20 -14.88 13.52 28.46
C ALA A 20 -13.82 14.57 28.12
N GLN A 21 -12.54 14.21 28.22
CA GLN A 21 -11.46 15.14 27.94
C GLN A 21 -11.40 15.27 26.42
N GLN A 22 -11.98 16.35 25.90
CA GLN A 22 -11.67 16.74 24.53
C GLN A 22 -10.22 17.20 24.46
N PRO A 23 -9.44 16.75 23.46
CA PRO A 23 -8.07 17.22 23.27
C PRO A 23 -8.04 18.74 23.12
N THR A 24 -7.17 19.41 23.88
CA THR A 24 -6.96 20.87 23.81
C THR A 24 -5.72 21.22 23.00
N TRP A 25 -5.39 20.40 21.99
CA TRP A 25 -4.17 20.57 21.20
C TRP A 25 -4.25 21.79 20.30
N ASP A 26 -3.12 22.45 20.11
CA ASP A 26 -2.95 23.42 19.04
C ASP A 26 -2.70 22.66 17.72
N LEU A 27 -3.75 22.49 16.93
CA LEU A 27 -3.70 21.80 15.63
C LEU A 27 -3.16 22.69 14.50
N SER A 28 -2.84 23.96 14.78
CA SER A 28 -1.96 24.75 13.91
C SER A 28 -0.49 24.43 14.15
N TYR A 29 -0.19 23.80 15.30
CA TYR A 29 1.15 23.47 15.81
C TYR A 29 2.07 24.68 16.02
N GLU A 30 1.57 25.91 15.91
CA GLU A 30 2.37 27.12 16.07
C GLU A 30 3.01 27.21 17.44
N SER A 31 2.26 26.85 18.50
CA SER A 31 2.75 26.89 19.88
C SER A 31 4.00 26.02 20.09
N VAL A 32 3.97 24.77 19.60
CA VAL A 32 5.10 23.84 19.75
C VAL A 32 6.26 24.21 18.83
N LEU A 33 5.99 24.79 17.65
CA LEU A 33 7.03 25.28 16.74
C LEU A 33 7.75 26.51 17.31
N GLU A 34 7.02 27.45 17.91
CA GLU A 34 7.60 28.63 18.55
C GLU A 34 8.43 28.27 19.78
N GLN A 35 7.91 27.39 20.64
CA GLN A 35 8.64 26.88 21.81
C GLN A 35 10.00 26.27 21.42
N ASN A 36 10.04 25.58 20.27
CA ASN A 36 11.23 24.95 19.74
C ASN A 36 12.05 25.84 18.80
N LYS A 37 11.69 27.11 18.66
CA LYS A 37 12.38 28.10 17.81
C LYS A 37 12.53 27.67 16.35
N VAL A 38 11.57 26.90 15.83
CA VAL A 38 11.55 26.45 14.44
C VAL A 38 11.34 27.66 13.53
N THR A 39 12.32 27.92 12.66
CA THR A 39 12.36 29.11 11.81
C THR A 39 11.40 28.99 10.61
N LYS A 40 10.88 30.12 10.11
CA LYS A 40 9.93 30.15 8.98
C LYS A 40 10.42 29.51 7.69
N THR A 41 11.74 29.32 7.56
CA THR A 41 12.40 28.68 6.41
C THR A 41 12.55 27.17 6.55
N GLU A 42 12.29 26.60 7.72
CA GLU A 42 12.36 25.16 7.91
C GLU A 42 11.22 24.44 7.17
N TRP A 43 11.54 23.24 6.68
CA TRP A 43 10.68 22.46 5.81
C TRP A 43 9.31 22.18 6.44
N ILE A 44 9.26 21.82 7.72
CA ILE A 44 8.01 21.52 8.43
C ILE A 44 7.00 22.68 8.42
N ARG A 45 7.47 23.93 8.50
CA ARG A 45 6.60 25.12 8.39
C ARG A 45 6.12 25.38 6.97
N THR A 46 6.90 24.99 5.97
CA THR A 46 6.47 25.05 4.57
C THR A 46 5.39 24.02 4.30
N TRP A 47 5.58 22.79 4.80
CA TRP A 47 4.61 21.70 4.70
C TRP A 47 3.26 22.01 5.36
N LEU A 48 3.25 22.68 6.53
CA LEU A 48 2.02 23.10 7.18
C LEU A 48 1.20 24.14 6.39
N LYS A 49 1.81 24.93 5.49
CA LYS A 49 1.08 25.94 4.71
C LYS A 49 0.23 25.33 3.61
N THR A 50 0.63 24.17 3.10
CA THR A 50 -0.02 23.51 1.98
C THR A 50 -1.12 22.56 2.41
N THR A 51 -1.22 22.24 3.70
CA THR A 51 -2.07 21.17 4.22
C THR A 51 -2.74 21.59 5.53
N LYS A 52 -4.03 21.30 5.70
CA LYS A 52 -4.72 21.49 6.99
C LYS A 52 -4.84 20.15 7.69
N SER A 53 -4.69 20.14 9.00
CA SER A 53 -4.93 18.93 9.80
C SER A 53 -6.40 18.50 9.67
N PRO A 54 -6.71 17.29 9.17
CA PRO A 54 -8.07 16.76 9.16
C PRO A 54 -8.58 16.48 10.58
N ALA A 55 -7.66 16.36 11.57
CA ALA A 55 -8.00 16.12 12.96
C ALA A 55 -8.91 17.21 13.57
N VAL A 56 -8.88 18.45 13.03
CA VAL A 56 -9.81 19.52 13.43
C VAL A 56 -11.27 19.08 13.24
N ASN A 57 -11.58 18.51 12.08
CA ASN A 57 -12.91 18.01 11.78
C ASN A 57 -13.18 16.74 12.58
N TRP A 58 -12.20 15.83 12.68
CA TRP A 58 -12.38 14.57 13.39
C TRP A 58 -12.74 14.76 14.87
N ILE A 59 -12.04 15.65 15.56
CA ILE A 59 -12.27 15.92 16.99
C ILE A 59 -13.63 16.60 17.18
N SER A 60 -14.01 17.54 16.30
CA SER A 60 -15.31 18.22 16.40
C SER A 60 -16.50 17.33 16.03
N GLU A 61 -16.30 16.36 15.14
CA GLU A 61 -17.31 15.39 14.70
C GLU A 61 -17.37 14.13 15.57
N TRP A 62 -16.49 13.98 16.55
CA TRP A 62 -16.45 12.81 17.43
C TRP A 62 -17.76 12.65 18.20
N LYS A 63 -18.53 11.62 17.84
CA LYS A 63 -19.82 11.26 18.46
C LYS A 63 -19.76 9.97 19.29
N GLY A 64 -18.57 9.38 19.41
CA GLY A 64 -18.40 8.13 20.17
C GLY A 64 -18.40 8.36 21.68
N LYS A 65 -18.04 7.31 22.43
CA LYS A 65 -17.98 7.35 23.89
C LYS A 65 -16.96 8.40 24.38
N PRO A 66 -17.11 8.89 25.63
CA PRO A 66 -16.11 9.75 26.27
C PRO A 66 -14.69 9.21 26.11
N MET A 67 -13.79 10.08 25.66
CA MET A 67 -12.37 9.76 25.58
C MET A 67 -11.75 9.80 26.98
N VAL A 68 -11.00 8.75 27.29
CA VAL A 68 -10.15 8.64 28.49
C VAL A 68 -8.75 9.16 28.18
N SER A 69 -8.23 8.83 27.00
CA SER A 69 -6.99 9.37 26.48
C SER A 69 -6.97 9.31 24.96
N SER A 70 -6.05 10.04 24.36
CA SER A 70 -5.87 10.04 22.91
C SER A 70 -4.45 10.43 22.50
N ILE A 71 -4.01 9.92 21.35
CA ILE A 71 -2.72 10.21 20.71
C ILE A 71 -3.00 10.61 19.25
N LEU A 72 -2.45 11.72 18.80
CA LEU A 72 -2.50 12.18 17.41
C LEU A 72 -1.09 12.28 16.86
N ILE A 73 -0.86 11.65 15.71
CA ILE A 73 0.42 11.63 15.00
C ILE A 73 0.17 12.23 13.62
N GLU A 74 0.95 13.24 13.26
CA GLU A 74 0.88 13.85 11.92
C GLU A 74 2.28 14.05 11.33
N HIS A 75 2.47 13.62 10.09
CA HIS A 75 3.76 13.71 9.38
C HIS A 75 3.55 13.67 7.86
N PRO A 76 4.51 14.08 7.02
CA PRO A 76 4.45 13.86 5.58
C PRO A 76 4.66 12.38 5.24
N ALA A 77 4.02 11.92 4.17
CA ALA A 77 4.42 10.72 3.47
C ALA A 77 5.80 10.95 2.84
N PHE A 78 6.74 10.03 3.08
CA PHE A 78 8.15 10.20 2.68
C PHE A 78 8.36 10.32 1.15
N HIS A 79 7.41 9.85 0.34
CA HIS A 79 7.55 9.80 -1.12
C HIS A 79 6.89 10.98 -1.85
N ALA A 80 5.88 11.64 -1.26
CA ALA A 80 5.08 12.66 -1.93
C ALA A 80 4.71 13.87 -1.04
N ALA A 81 5.19 13.90 0.21
CA ALA A 81 4.92 14.95 1.19
C ALA A 81 3.44 15.17 1.58
N GLU A 82 2.55 14.24 1.20
CA GLU A 82 1.14 14.22 1.59
C GLU A 82 1.01 14.07 3.11
N ARG A 83 0.05 14.75 3.74
CA ARG A 83 -0.12 14.60 5.19
C ARG A 83 -0.67 13.22 5.55
N THR A 84 0.06 12.46 6.33
CA THR A 84 -0.43 11.28 7.05
C THR A 84 -0.90 11.70 8.43
N THR A 85 -2.13 11.35 8.80
CA THR A 85 -2.76 11.63 10.09
C THR A 85 -3.22 10.32 10.72
N THR A 86 -2.71 10.01 11.91
CA THR A 86 -3.14 8.86 12.71
C THR A 86 -3.64 9.34 14.07
N TRP A 87 -4.90 9.08 14.38
CA TRP A 87 -5.53 9.46 15.64
C TRP A 87 -5.98 8.22 16.41
N LEU A 88 -5.24 7.88 17.47
CA LEU A 88 -5.56 6.78 18.36
C LEU A 88 -6.44 7.29 19.49
N ILE A 89 -7.50 6.56 19.78
CA ILE A 89 -8.56 6.99 20.68
C ILE A 89 -8.84 5.85 21.66
N ARG A 90 -8.87 6.18 22.95
CA ARG A 90 -9.18 5.26 24.03
C ARG A 90 -10.39 5.76 24.79
N THR A 91 -11.42 4.93 24.86
CA THR A 91 -12.61 5.16 25.70
C THR A 91 -12.44 4.40 27.02
N GLU A 92 -13.49 4.18 27.81
CA GLU A 92 -13.38 3.36 29.02
C GLU A 92 -13.07 1.88 28.68
N ASN A 93 -13.76 1.33 27.67
CA ASN A 93 -13.74 -0.12 27.40
C ASN A 93 -13.18 -0.49 26.01
N GLU A 94 -12.96 0.49 25.13
CA GLU A 94 -12.55 0.26 23.74
C GLU A 94 -11.33 1.14 23.42
N ALA A 95 -10.58 0.73 22.40
CA ALA A 95 -9.62 1.57 21.71
C ALA A 95 -9.71 1.35 20.20
N PHE A 96 -9.43 2.37 19.42
CA PHE A 96 -9.43 2.33 17.96
C PHE A 96 -8.46 3.39 17.43
N TYR A 97 -8.04 3.26 16.17
CA TYR A 97 -7.34 4.33 15.48
C TYR A 97 -8.07 4.75 14.22
N TRP A 98 -7.97 6.03 13.94
CA TRP A 98 -8.33 6.63 12.68
C TRP A 98 -7.06 6.93 11.90
N ASN A 99 -6.98 6.51 10.64
CA ASN A 99 -5.87 6.87 9.77
C ASN A 99 -6.38 7.48 8.46
N GLU A 100 -5.68 8.50 7.98
CA GLU A 100 -5.90 9.11 6.67
C GLU A 100 -4.56 9.61 6.13
N VAL A 101 -4.32 9.37 4.85
CA VAL A 101 -3.23 10.00 4.10
C VAL A 101 -3.86 10.95 3.08
N GLU A 102 -3.48 12.22 3.12
CA GLU A 102 -3.99 13.24 2.21
C GLU A 102 -3.80 12.81 0.75
N GLY A 103 -4.82 13.03 -0.07
CA GLY A 103 -4.81 12.59 -1.47
C GLY A 103 -5.06 11.10 -1.67
N THR A 104 -5.04 10.28 -0.61
CA THR A 104 -5.48 8.88 -0.70
C THR A 104 -7.01 8.79 -0.67
N ARG A 105 -7.54 7.88 -1.48
CA ARG A 105 -8.97 7.78 -1.77
C ARG A 105 -9.75 6.91 -0.80
N SER A 106 -9.05 6.17 0.07
CA SER A 106 -9.64 5.31 1.10
C SER A 106 -10.40 6.09 2.17
N GLY A 107 -10.19 7.41 2.26
CA GLY A 107 -10.76 8.24 3.30
C GLY A 107 -10.29 7.81 4.70
N ARG A 108 -11.02 8.25 5.72
CA ARG A 108 -10.75 7.90 7.12
C ARG A 108 -11.14 6.45 7.40
N VAL A 109 -10.16 5.64 7.76
CA VAL A 109 -10.36 4.25 8.20
C VAL A 109 -10.46 4.22 9.72
N GLU A 110 -11.45 3.52 10.28
CA GLU A 110 -11.54 3.23 11.73
C GLU A 110 -11.26 1.75 11.96
N GLU A 111 -10.28 1.42 12.81
CA GLU A 111 -10.01 0.04 13.19
C GLU A 111 -9.86 -0.12 14.71
N PRO A 112 -10.42 -1.20 15.29
CA PRO A 112 -10.28 -1.49 16.71
C PRO A 112 -8.84 -1.88 17.06
N ILE A 113 -8.41 -1.50 18.26
CA ILE A 113 -7.12 -1.88 18.85
C ILE A 113 -7.37 -2.55 20.20
N ASP A 114 -6.57 -3.56 20.54
CA ASP A 114 -6.54 -4.08 21.91
C ASP A 114 -6.17 -2.96 22.91
N THR A 115 -6.98 -2.80 23.95
CA THR A 115 -6.82 -1.71 24.92
C THR A 115 -5.47 -1.76 25.62
N ARG A 116 -4.88 -2.94 25.84
CA ARG A 116 -3.56 -3.09 26.46
C ARG A 116 -2.44 -2.63 25.54
N ILE A 117 -2.57 -2.87 24.23
CA ILE A 117 -1.64 -2.35 23.23
C ILE A 117 -1.69 -0.83 23.22
N TYR A 118 -2.90 -0.26 23.15
CA TYR A 118 -3.06 1.19 23.23
C TYR A 118 -2.44 1.75 24.53
N ASP A 119 -2.76 1.16 25.69
CA ASP A 119 -2.31 1.66 26.99
C ASP A 119 -0.77 1.60 27.11
N ALA A 120 -0.14 0.57 26.52
CA ALA A 120 1.32 0.47 26.44
C ALA A 120 1.94 1.58 25.58
N ILE A 121 1.33 1.88 24.42
CA ILE A 121 1.76 2.97 23.54
C ILE A 121 1.58 4.31 24.24
N TYR A 122 0.42 4.55 24.84
CA TYR A 122 0.15 5.80 25.56
C TYR A 122 1.19 6.04 26.64
N LYS A 123 1.47 5.04 27.47
CA LYS A 123 2.50 5.12 28.52
C LYS A 123 3.90 5.42 27.96
N ASP A 124 4.25 4.83 26.82
CA ASP A 124 5.54 5.08 26.19
C ASP A 124 5.60 6.52 25.67
N VAL A 125 4.65 6.93 24.83
CA VAL A 125 4.66 8.26 24.20
C VAL A 125 4.54 9.42 25.19
N THR A 126 3.80 9.27 26.30
CA THR A 126 3.70 10.33 27.32
C THR A 126 4.97 10.49 28.14
N SER A 127 5.88 9.51 28.09
CA SER A 127 7.18 9.59 28.76
C SER A 127 8.28 10.22 27.90
N TRP A 128 8.01 10.45 26.61
CA TRP A 128 9.04 10.89 25.68
C TRP A 128 9.44 12.34 25.88
N GLN A 129 10.76 12.56 25.84
CA GLN A 129 11.32 13.88 25.63
C GLN A 129 11.51 14.12 24.14
N GLN A 130 11.23 15.34 23.70
CA GLN A 130 11.42 15.71 22.30
C GLN A 130 12.88 15.55 21.89
N ALA A 131 13.11 14.88 20.75
CA ALA A 131 14.45 14.74 20.20
C ALA A 131 14.91 16.06 19.54
N VAL A 132 16.22 16.26 19.46
CA VAL A 132 16.81 17.35 18.68
C VAL A 132 17.22 16.77 17.33
N PRO A 133 16.85 17.41 16.20
CA PRO A 133 17.22 16.90 14.89
C PRO A 133 18.73 16.93 14.71
N LYS A 134 19.26 15.88 14.08
CA LYS A 134 20.66 15.83 13.63
C LYS A 134 20.96 17.00 12.71
N SER A 135 22.18 17.51 12.76
CA SER A 135 22.63 18.51 11.78
C SER A 135 22.68 17.90 10.38
N ALA A 136 22.70 18.75 9.35
CA ALA A 136 22.84 18.29 7.97
C ALA A 136 24.14 17.49 7.71
N LYS A 137 25.16 17.67 8.56
CA LYS A 137 26.43 16.89 8.48
C LYS A 137 26.32 15.50 9.09
N GLU A 138 25.40 15.33 10.04
CA GLU A 138 25.15 14.06 10.74
C GLU A 138 23.99 13.27 10.12
N SER A 139 23.23 13.92 9.24
CA SER A 139 22.09 13.33 8.54
C SER A 139 22.55 12.73 7.22
N HIS A 140 21.91 11.65 6.78
CA HIS A 140 22.09 11.12 5.44
C HIS A 140 21.69 12.20 4.40
N PRO A 141 22.36 12.30 3.24
CA PRO A 141 22.04 13.31 2.22
C PRO A 141 20.58 13.31 1.76
N ASP A 142 19.95 12.13 1.76
CA ASP A 142 18.55 11.95 1.36
C ASP A 142 17.56 12.05 2.54
N ALA A 143 18.04 12.20 3.78
CA ALA A 143 17.14 12.37 4.93
C ALA A 143 16.59 13.80 4.96
N LEU A 144 15.29 13.92 5.20
CA LEU A 144 14.67 15.23 5.43
C LEU A 144 15.28 15.87 6.70
N PRO A 145 15.93 17.04 6.58
CA PRO A 145 16.57 17.67 7.72
C PRO A 145 15.53 18.29 8.66
N GLY A 146 15.89 18.38 9.94
CA GLY A 146 15.07 19.03 10.95
C GLY A 146 13.93 18.16 11.46
N TYR A 147 12.84 18.81 11.86
CA TYR A 147 11.62 18.13 12.30
C TYR A 147 10.76 17.76 11.10
N ILE A 148 10.06 16.63 11.20
CA ILE A 148 9.24 16.05 10.12
C ILE A 148 7.86 15.61 10.61
N GLY A 149 7.41 16.02 11.78
CA GLY A 149 6.08 15.65 12.23
C GLY A 149 5.77 16.11 13.64
N PHE A 150 4.60 15.70 14.10
CA PHE A 150 4.04 16.07 15.38
C PHE A 150 3.47 14.82 16.07
N LEU A 151 3.69 14.74 17.37
CA LEU A 151 2.96 13.83 18.25
C LEU A 151 2.28 14.65 19.33
N SER A 152 0.97 14.51 19.43
CA SER A 152 0.13 15.12 20.45
C SER A 152 -0.51 14.03 21.30
N HIS A 153 -0.60 14.21 22.62
CA HIS A 153 -1.34 13.30 23.50
C HIS A 153 -2.18 14.06 24.52
N THR A 154 -3.25 13.44 25.01
CA THR A 154 -4.12 13.93 26.09
C THR A 154 -4.61 12.75 26.93
N GLY A 155 -4.80 12.95 28.23
CA GLY A 155 -5.35 11.92 29.12
C GLY A 155 -4.99 12.16 30.59
N PRO A 156 -4.94 11.10 31.42
CA PRO A 156 -4.76 11.22 32.87
C PRO A 156 -3.48 11.94 33.28
N ASP A 157 -2.41 11.79 32.50
CA ASP A 157 -1.10 12.40 32.75
C ASP A 157 -1.00 13.84 32.21
N GLY A 158 -2.10 14.37 31.66
CA GLY A 158 -2.17 15.68 31.03
C GLY A 158 -2.08 15.65 29.51
N SER A 159 -1.93 16.84 28.94
CA SER A 159 -1.84 17.05 27.49
C SER A 159 -0.46 17.58 27.10
N GLY A 160 0.08 17.08 25.99
CA GLY A 160 1.38 17.49 25.48
C GLY A 160 1.45 17.42 23.95
N GLN A 161 2.37 18.19 23.37
CA GLN A 161 2.72 18.14 21.96
C GLN A 161 4.24 18.20 21.82
N ILE A 162 4.81 17.32 21.00
CA ILE A 162 6.25 17.29 20.68
C ILE A 162 6.45 17.25 19.17
N LEU A 163 7.61 17.75 18.73
CA LEU A 163 8.07 17.62 17.35
C LEU A 163 8.79 16.27 17.15
N LEU A 164 8.58 15.67 15.98
CA LEU A 164 9.21 14.42 15.56
C LEU A 164 10.33 14.69 14.55
N THR A 165 11.36 13.86 14.57
CA THR A 165 12.54 13.85 13.70
C THR A 165 12.56 12.58 12.85
N MET A 166 13.41 12.50 11.84
CA MET A 166 13.54 11.27 11.03
C MET A 166 13.88 10.03 11.87
N ASP A 167 14.73 10.17 12.90
CA ASP A 167 15.12 9.07 13.79
C ASP A 167 13.96 8.56 14.66
N ASP A 168 12.88 9.33 14.82
CA ASP A 168 11.66 8.83 15.46
C ASP A 168 10.96 7.79 14.58
N PHE A 169 11.12 7.88 13.25
CA PHE A 169 10.53 6.94 12.30
C PHE A 169 11.47 5.81 11.94
N VAL A 170 12.69 6.15 11.49
CA VAL A 170 13.68 5.21 11.00
C VAL A 170 15.07 5.69 11.41
N ILE A 171 15.84 4.81 12.03
CA ILE A 171 17.24 5.03 12.38
C ILE A 171 18.12 4.43 11.29
N CYS A 172 18.88 5.26 10.58
CA CYS A 172 19.95 4.77 9.72
C CYS A 172 21.17 4.39 10.55
N LEU A 173 21.66 3.16 10.37
CA LEU A 173 22.84 2.60 11.03
C LEU A 173 24.13 2.80 10.23
N ASP A 174 24.03 3.13 8.94
CA ASP A 174 25.16 3.39 8.07
C ASP A 174 24.85 4.53 7.08
N GLU A 175 25.89 4.96 6.34
CA GLU A 175 25.81 6.02 5.34
C GLU A 175 24.98 5.66 4.10
N SER A 176 24.50 4.43 3.96
CA SER A 176 23.76 3.98 2.77
C SER A 176 22.25 4.05 2.94
N CYS A 177 21.74 3.97 4.19
CA CYS A 177 20.30 3.99 4.52
C CYS A 177 19.43 3.11 3.58
N LEU A 178 19.97 2.02 3.03
CA LEU A 178 19.26 1.25 2.02
C LEU A 178 18.08 0.50 2.65
N PRO A 179 16.88 0.51 2.04
CA PRO A 179 15.76 -0.31 2.51
C PRO A 179 16.20 -1.78 2.70
N GLY A 180 15.90 -2.37 3.85
CA GLY A 180 16.25 -3.77 4.18
C GLY A 180 17.70 -4.01 4.64
N LYS A 181 18.60 -3.01 4.56
CA LYS A 181 19.97 -3.10 5.08
C LYS A 181 20.38 -1.80 5.77
N GLY A 182 20.67 -1.89 7.07
CA GLY A 182 21.19 -0.75 7.81
C GLY A 182 20.14 0.24 8.28
N THR A 183 18.86 -0.14 8.35
CA THR A 183 17.80 0.66 9.00
C THR A 183 17.19 -0.08 10.19
N LYS A 184 16.88 0.64 11.27
CA LYS A 184 16.05 0.16 12.41
C LYS A 184 14.81 1.03 12.52
N LEU A 185 13.75 0.48 13.09
CA LEU A 185 12.59 1.28 13.48
C LEU A 185 13.02 2.33 14.51
N GLY A 186 12.63 3.57 14.26
CA GLY A 186 12.70 4.65 15.25
C GLY A 186 11.67 4.44 16.36
N ARG A 187 11.77 5.21 17.45
CA ARG A 187 10.92 4.98 18.63
C ARG A 187 9.42 5.13 18.34
N LEU A 188 9.01 6.01 17.43
CA LEU A 188 7.61 6.14 17.02
C LEU A 188 7.13 4.88 16.33
N MET A 189 7.83 4.47 15.28
CA MET A 189 7.44 3.28 14.51
C MET A 189 7.51 2.02 15.36
N ALA A 190 8.48 1.91 16.26
CA ALA A 190 8.56 0.80 17.21
C ALA A 190 7.36 0.78 18.18
N ALA A 191 6.91 1.94 18.67
CA ALA A 191 5.76 2.02 19.56
C ALA A 191 4.46 1.65 18.83
N VAL A 192 4.24 2.16 17.60
CA VAL A 192 3.01 1.90 16.85
C VAL A 192 3.04 0.61 16.02
N GLU A 193 4.19 -0.05 15.90
CA GLU A 193 4.37 -1.32 15.17
C GLU A 193 3.26 -2.35 15.49
N PRO A 194 2.88 -2.60 16.77
CA PRO A 194 1.87 -3.61 17.08
C PRO A 194 0.47 -3.30 16.54
N ILE A 195 0.19 -2.04 16.21
CA ILE A 195 -1.06 -1.62 15.58
C ILE A 195 -0.95 -1.70 14.05
N LEU A 196 0.21 -1.31 13.49
CA LEU A 196 0.43 -1.29 12.06
C LEU A 196 0.65 -2.70 11.47
N ILE A 197 1.23 -3.61 12.27
CA ILE A 197 1.58 -4.97 11.88
C ILE A 197 0.91 -5.92 12.89
N PRO A 198 -0.26 -6.49 12.56
CA PRO A 198 -0.90 -7.51 13.39
C PRO A 198 0.07 -8.64 13.76
N ASP A 199 -0.05 -9.22 14.96
CA ASP A 199 0.80 -10.33 15.43
C ASP A 199 0.84 -11.53 14.47
N ALA A 200 -0.23 -11.73 13.71
CA ALA A 200 -0.32 -12.73 12.66
C ALA A 200 0.71 -12.50 11.53
N GLN A 201 1.06 -11.24 11.24
CA GLN A 201 2.08 -10.88 10.26
C GLN A 201 3.50 -11.02 10.81
N LYS A 202 3.73 -10.64 12.08
CA LYS A 202 5.05 -10.71 12.72
C LYS A 202 5.59 -12.14 12.84
N ASN A 203 4.69 -13.10 12.97
CA ASN A 203 5.02 -14.53 13.06
C ASN A 203 4.78 -15.29 11.75
N TYR A 204 4.51 -14.57 10.65
CA TYR A 204 4.27 -15.21 9.38
C TYR A 204 5.57 -15.86 8.87
N LYS A 205 5.46 -17.12 8.45
CA LYS A 205 6.58 -17.88 7.91
C LYS A 205 6.28 -18.22 6.46
N HIS A 206 7.10 -17.68 5.56
CA HIS A 206 7.04 -18.00 4.14
C HIS A 206 7.06 -19.51 3.91
N LYS A 207 6.15 -19.98 3.06
CA LYS A 207 6.13 -21.38 2.64
C LYS A 207 7.30 -21.68 1.70
N THR A 208 7.95 -22.81 1.92
CA THR A 208 9.02 -23.31 1.05
C THR A 208 8.48 -23.75 -0.32
N ASP A 209 9.36 -23.89 -1.32
CA ASP A 209 9.00 -24.39 -2.66
C ASP A 209 8.30 -25.77 -2.57
N ALA A 210 8.77 -26.65 -1.69
CA ALA A 210 8.18 -27.97 -1.49
C ALA A 210 6.78 -27.92 -0.84
N GLU A 211 6.53 -26.94 0.04
CA GLU A 211 5.20 -26.73 0.62
C GLU A 211 4.24 -26.17 -0.43
N LEU A 212 4.65 -25.15 -1.19
CA LEU A 212 3.84 -24.56 -2.27
C LEU A 212 3.55 -25.57 -3.38
N ALA A 213 4.51 -26.42 -3.75
CA ALA A 213 4.35 -27.47 -4.76
C ALA A 213 3.19 -28.44 -4.44
N ARG A 214 2.94 -28.69 -3.15
CA ARG A 214 1.90 -29.62 -2.68
C ARG A 214 0.52 -28.98 -2.62
N MET A 215 0.43 -27.66 -2.69
CA MET A 215 -0.82 -26.93 -2.68
C MET A 215 -1.48 -27.00 -4.05
N THR A 216 -2.80 -27.00 -4.05
CA THR A 216 -3.62 -26.80 -5.25
C THR A 216 -3.44 -25.37 -5.78
N PRO A 217 -3.75 -25.10 -7.06
CA PRO A 217 -3.70 -23.74 -7.62
C PRO A 217 -4.53 -22.73 -6.82
N GLU A 218 -5.69 -23.14 -6.30
CA GLU A 218 -6.57 -22.27 -5.50
C GLU A 218 -5.96 -21.95 -4.13
N GLU A 219 -5.42 -22.95 -3.43
CA GLU A 219 -4.73 -22.73 -2.16
C GLU A 219 -3.49 -21.83 -2.34
N ARG A 220 -2.78 -21.94 -3.48
CA ARG A 220 -1.66 -21.03 -3.78
C ARG A 220 -2.10 -19.60 -4.05
N ILE A 221 -3.32 -19.36 -4.52
CA ILE A 221 -3.86 -17.99 -4.62
C ILE A 221 -4.09 -17.42 -3.23
N ASP A 222 -4.72 -18.19 -2.33
CA ASP A 222 -4.92 -17.76 -0.94
C ASP A 222 -3.60 -17.44 -0.25
N GLU A 223 -2.56 -18.23 -0.50
CA GLU A 223 -1.23 -17.94 0.02
C GLU A 223 -0.60 -16.69 -0.59
N GLN A 224 -0.73 -16.48 -1.90
CA GLN A 224 -0.21 -15.28 -2.55
C GLN A 224 -0.85 -14.00 -2.04
N VAL A 225 -2.16 -14.02 -1.78
CA VAL A 225 -2.86 -12.87 -1.19
C VAL A 225 -2.33 -12.58 0.22
N LYS A 226 -2.09 -13.61 1.03
CA LYS A 226 -1.45 -13.43 2.34
C LYS A 226 -0.02 -12.91 2.22
N GLU A 227 0.74 -13.38 1.24
CA GLU A 227 2.15 -13.02 1.08
C GLU A 227 2.34 -11.58 0.61
N LEU A 228 1.42 -11.04 -0.19
CA LEU A 228 1.45 -9.62 -0.59
C LEU A 228 1.42 -8.67 0.61
N ASP A 229 0.78 -9.09 1.70
CA ASP A 229 0.75 -8.42 3.01
C ASP A 229 2.11 -8.48 3.77
N HIS A 230 3.07 -9.26 3.27
CA HIS A 230 4.38 -9.55 3.89
C HIS A 230 5.59 -9.22 3.00
N LEU A 231 5.38 -8.82 1.74
CA LEU A 231 6.46 -8.43 0.82
C LEU A 231 7.02 -7.04 1.19
N THR A 232 7.73 -6.93 2.31
CA THR A 232 8.41 -5.68 2.71
C THR A 232 9.80 -5.54 2.10
N ASP A 233 10.35 -6.60 1.50
CA ASP A 233 11.69 -6.62 0.93
C ASP A 233 11.67 -6.99 -0.57
N SER A 234 12.15 -6.10 -1.41
CA SER A 234 12.28 -6.33 -2.87
C SER A 234 13.29 -7.43 -3.22
N THR A 235 14.08 -7.89 -2.24
CA THR A 235 15.01 -9.02 -2.37
C THR A 235 14.40 -10.36 -1.92
N ASP A 236 13.12 -10.36 -1.52
CA ASP A 236 12.44 -11.58 -1.10
C ASP A 236 12.30 -12.58 -2.26
N LYS A 237 12.94 -13.74 -2.09
CA LYS A 237 12.91 -14.88 -3.02
C LYS A 237 11.50 -15.43 -3.17
N GLN A 238 10.60 -15.16 -2.23
CA GLN A 238 9.23 -15.62 -2.23
C GLN A 238 8.44 -15.05 -3.42
N HIS A 239 8.71 -13.82 -3.83
CA HIS A 239 8.07 -13.24 -5.02
C HIS A 239 8.42 -14.02 -6.30
N ALA A 240 9.69 -14.38 -6.47
CA ALA A 240 10.14 -15.20 -7.60
C ALA A 240 9.51 -16.59 -7.58
N LEU A 241 9.33 -17.17 -6.39
CA LEU A 241 8.70 -18.46 -6.19
C LEU A 241 7.21 -18.45 -6.58
N PHE A 242 6.45 -17.43 -6.17
CA PHE A 242 5.06 -17.29 -6.61
C PHE A 242 4.94 -16.96 -8.09
N ARG A 243 5.87 -16.19 -8.66
CA ARG A 243 5.91 -15.97 -10.11
C ARG A 243 6.07 -17.29 -10.88
N LYS A 244 6.95 -18.19 -10.43
CA LYS A 244 7.09 -19.55 -10.99
C LYS A 244 5.76 -20.31 -10.97
N TYR A 245 5.04 -20.30 -9.85
CA TYR A 245 3.77 -21.03 -9.73
C TYR A 245 2.63 -20.40 -10.52
N ARG A 246 2.56 -19.07 -10.63
CA ARG A 246 1.60 -18.40 -11.51
C ARG A 246 1.74 -18.82 -12.97
N ILE A 247 2.98 -18.93 -13.45
CA ILE A 247 3.28 -19.42 -14.80
C ILE A 247 2.78 -20.87 -14.99
N ILE A 248 2.98 -21.74 -14.00
CA ILE A 248 2.57 -23.16 -14.05
C ILE A 248 1.04 -23.32 -13.97
N ASP A 249 0.41 -22.52 -13.12
CA ASP A 249 -1.02 -22.61 -12.85
C ASP A 249 -1.86 -21.91 -13.91
N GLY A 250 -1.40 -20.76 -14.42
CA GLY A 250 -2.15 -19.91 -15.32
C GLY A 250 -3.54 -19.61 -14.75
N VAL A 251 -4.59 -20.03 -15.47
CA VAL A 251 -5.99 -19.82 -15.09
C VAL A 251 -6.61 -20.92 -14.23
N LYS A 252 -5.84 -21.95 -13.82
CA LYS A 252 -6.39 -23.12 -13.08
C LYS A 252 -7.02 -22.75 -11.73
N GLY A 253 -6.64 -21.62 -11.14
CA GLY A 253 -7.20 -21.12 -9.89
C GLY A 253 -8.29 -20.04 -10.07
N ALA A 254 -8.85 -19.88 -11.28
CA ALA A 254 -9.75 -18.78 -11.61
C ALA A 254 -10.97 -18.67 -10.69
N ARG A 255 -11.57 -19.81 -10.29
CA ARG A 255 -12.71 -19.82 -9.37
C ARG A 255 -12.39 -19.07 -8.08
N ARG A 256 -11.24 -19.35 -7.47
CA ARG A 256 -10.82 -18.72 -6.22
C ARG A 256 -10.50 -17.24 -6.40
N LEU A 257 -9.87 -16.86 -7.52
CA LEU A 257 -9.65 -15.44 -7.84
C LEU A 257 -10.97 -14.68 -7.97
N VAL A 258 -11.95 -15.23 -8.69
CA VAL A 258 -13.28 -14.61 -8.84
C VAL A 258 -13.93 -14.40 -7.48
N GLU A 259 -13.92 -15.41 -6.61
CA GLU A 259 -14.45 -15.29 -5.25
C GLU A 259 -13.80 -14.14 -4.47
N LEU A 260 -12.46 -14.06 -4.47
CA LEU A 260 -11.73 -13.01 -3.76
C LEU A 260 -11.99 -11.62 -4.37
N ILE A 261 -12.03 -11.49 -5.70
CA ILE A 261 -12.36 -10.24 -6.38
C ILE A 261 -13.78 -9.77 -6.01
N ASP A 262 -14.73 -10.69 -5.93
CA ASP A 262 -16.11 -10.36 -5.56
C ASP A 262 -16.28 -9.97 -4.09
N THR A 263 -15.29 -10.24 -3.21
CA THR A 263 -15.30 -9.73 -1.82
C THR A 263 -14.92 -8.25 -1.69
N TYR A 264 -14.75 -7.52 -2.79
CA TYR A 264 -14.40 -6.10 -2.75
C TYR A 264 -15.37 -5.29 -1.89
N GLU A 265 -14.82 -4.69 -0.83
CA GLU A 265 -15.49 -3.72 0.04
C GLU A 265 -14.70 -2.39 0.09
N PRO A 266 -15.29 -1.26 -0.31
CA PRO A 266 -14.58 0.02 -0.51
C PRO A 266 -13.92 0.63 0.74
N LYS A 267 -14.45 0.30 1.94
CA LYS A 267 -14.00 0.89 3.20
C LYS A 267 -13.03 -0.02 3.98
N ARG A 268 -12.63 -1.14 3.40
CA ARG A 268 -11.80 -2.13 4.07
C ARG A 268 -10.33 -1.87 3.73
N LEU A 269 -9.51 -1.60 4.74
CA LEU A 269 -8.06 -1.34 4.58
C LEU A 269 -7.35 -2.50 3.86
N ARG A 270 -7.69 -3.73 4.25
CA ARG A 270 -7.18 -4.96 3.64
C ARG A 270 -8.28 -5.62 2.84
N ASN A 271 -8.24 -5.39 1.54
CA ASN A 271 -9.25 -5.88 0.64
C ASN A 271 -8.65 -6.91 -0.31
N PRO A 272 -8.82 -8.22 -0.04
CA PRO A 272 -8.21 -9.30 -0.83
C PRO A 272 -8.58 -9.25 -2.31
N ALA A 273 -9.62 -8.50 -2.70
CA ALA A 273 -9.93 -8.23 -4.08
C ALA A 273 -8.81 -7.45 -4.80
N SER A 274 -8.19 -6.47 -4.15
CA SER A 274 -7.10 -5.68 -4.73
C SER A 274 -5.91 -6.58 -5.09
N GLU A 275 -5.48 -7.41 -4.13
CA GLU A 275 -4.41 -8.38 -4.32
C GLU A 275 -4.77 -9.41 -5.39
N ALA A 276 -6.00 -9.92 -5.39
CA ALA A 276 -6.48 -10.85 -6.41
C ALA A 276 -6.51 -10.22 -7.82
N ILE A 277 -6.87 -8.94 -7.95
CA ILE A 277 -6.81 -8.19 -9.23
C ILE A 277 -5.36 -8.07 -9.70
N MET A 278 -4.41 -7.78 -8.81
CA MET A 278 -2.98 -7.73 -9.17
C MET A 278 -2.49 -9.10 -9.65
N ILE A 279 -2.84 -10.18 -8.94
CA ILE A 279 -2.51 -11.56 -9.33
C ILE A 279 -3.10 -11.87 -10.71
N ALA A 280 -4.34 -11.48 -10.98
CA ALA A 280 -4.99 -11.65 -12.28
C ALA A 280 -4.24 -10.91 -13.40
N GLY A 281 -3.81 -9.66 -13.16
CA GLY A 281 -2.98 -8.92 -14.09
C GLY A 281 -1.65 -9.61 -14.38
N ASP A 282 -0.98 -10.12 -13.36
CA ASP A 282 0.26 -10.86 -13.54
C ASP A 282 0.08 -12.18 -14.30
N ILE A 283 -1.06 -12.87 -14.11
CA ILE A 283 -1.43 -14.05 -14.90
C ILE A 283 -1.62 -13.64 -16.37
N ASP A 284 -2.40 -12.59 -16.65
CA ASP A 284 -2.63 -12.07 -18.02
C ASP A 284 -1.31 -11.73 -18.70
N GLU A 285 -0.41 -11.05 -17.99
CA GLU A 285 0.84 -10.56 -18.56
C GLU A 285 1.93 -11.62 -18.69
N ASN A 286 2.00 -12.62 -17.80
CA ASN A 286 3.16 -13.52 -17.72
C ASN A 286 2.84 -14.98 -17.97
N SER A 287 1.58 -15.41 -17.83
CA SER A 287 1.24 -16.83 -17.77
C SER A 287 0.31 -17.23 -18.91
N ALA A 288 -0.87 -16.61 -18.99
CA ALA A 288 -1.83 -16.86 -20.04
C ALA A 288 -2.71 -15.63 -20.24
N ARG A 289 -3.00 -15.25 -21.49
CA ARG A 289 -3.96 -14.17 -21.74
C ARG A 289 -5.35 -14.57 -21.25
N LEU A 290 -5.90 -13.82 -20.29
CA LEU A 290 -7.16 -14.15 -19.62
C LEU A 290 -8.32 -14.25 -20.62
N ARG A 291 -8.38 -13.35 -21.60
CA ARG A 291 -9.42 -13.35 -22.64
C ARG A 291 -9.45 -14.63 -23.50
N GLY A 292 -8.36 -15.39 -23.51
CA GLY A 292 -8.20 -16.61 -24.32
C GLY A 292 -8.93 -17.84 -23.81
N SER A 293 -9.41 -17.84 -22.56
CA SER A 293 -10.07 -19.00 -21.94
C SER A 293 -11.41 -18.62 -21.30
N PRO A 294 -12.36 -19.57 -21.15
CA PRO A 294 -13.57 -19.35 -20.37
C PRO A 294 -13.27 -18.93 -18.92
N GLU A 295 -12.31 -19.59 -18.28
CA GLU A 295 -11.89 -19.33 -16.90
C GLU A 295 -11.32 -17.92 -16.77
N GLY A 296 -10.42 -17.52 -17.67
CA GLY A 296 -9.86 -16.16 -17.64
C GLY A 296 -10.89 -15.07 -17.95
N ARG A 297 -11.87 -15.33 -18.82
CA ARG A 297 -12.99 -14.40 -19.05
C ARG A 297 -13.85 -14.20 -17.80
N SER A 298 -14.06 -15.26 -17.00
CA SER A 298 -14.80 -15.14 -15.74
C SER A 298 -14.10 -14.21 -14.72
N ILE A 299 -12.75 -14.21 -14.72
CA ILE A 299 -11.95 -13.27 -13.92
C ILE A 299 -12.17 -11.84 -14.40
N ILE A 300 -12.07 -11.60 -15.71
CA ILE A 300 -12.31 -10.27 -16.31
C ILE A 300 -13.69 -9.75 -15.91
N GLU A 301 -14.73 -10.58 -16.03
CA GLU A 301 -16.10 -10.21 -15.67
C GLU A 301 -16.24 -9.85 -14.17
N ALA A 302 -15.51 -10.54 -13.28
CA ALA A 302 -15.48 -10.18 -11.86
C ALA A 302 -14.86 -8.80 -11.62
N ILE A 303 -13.77 -8.47 -12.32
CA ILE A 303 -13.12 -7.16 -12.25
C ILE A 303 -14.06 -6.07 -12.80
N GLU A 304 -14.82 -6.35 -13.87
CA GLU A 304 -15.83 -5.41 -14.39
C GLU A 304 -16.93 -5.11 -13.37
N ARG A 305 -17.40 -6.13 -12.64
CA ARG A 305 -18.38 -5.92 -11.56
C ARG A 305 -17.80 -5.03 -10.46
N VAL A 306 -16.53 -5.23 -10.07
CA VAL A 306 -15.87 -4.37 -9.08
C VAL A 306 -15.76 -2.94 -9.57
N ALA A 307 -15.30 -2.72 -10.80
CA ALA A 307 -15.19 -1.37 -11.38
C ALA A 307 -16.56 -0.65 -11.42
N ALA A 308 -17.62 -1.36 -11.81
CA ALA A 308 -18.98 -0.83 -11.78
C ALA A 308 -19.41 -0.41 -10.37
N ARG A 309 -19.19 -1.26 -9.35
CA ARG A 309 -19.48 -0.94 -7.94
C ARG A 309 -18.68 0.27 -7.45
N MET A 310 -17.39 0.36 -7.78
CA MET A 310 -16.55 1.52 -7.43
C MET A 310 -17.12 2.82 -7.99
N ARG A 311 -17.55 2.80 -9.26
CA ARG A 311 -18.16 3.97 -9.91
C ARG A 311 -19.45 4.41 -9.21
N GLU A 312 -20.33 3.47 -8.88
CA GLU A 312 -21.60 3.73 -8.18
C GLU A 312 -21.39 4.38 -6.81
N LEU A 313 -20.27 4.09 -6.15
CA LEU A 313 -19.91 4.60 -4.84
C LEU A 313 -19.14 5.93 -4.86
N GLY A 314 -18.89 6.48 -6.05
CA GLY A 314 -18.16 7.75 -6.21
C GLY A 314 -16.65 7.60 -6.28
N ASN A 315 -16.11 6.38 -6.32
CA ASN A 315 -14.68 6.12 -6.49
C ASN A 315 -14.27 6.18 -7.97
N ALA A 316 -14.60 7.28 -8.66
CA ALA A 316 -14.51 7.40 -10.11
C ALA A 316 -13.10 7.14 -10.67
N ASP A 317 -12.07 7.58 -9.95
CA ASP A 317 -10.70 7.42 -10.41
C ASP A 317 -10.13 6.00 -10.20
N GLU A 318 -10.52 5.30 -9.13
CA GLU A 318 -10.16 3.88 -8.93
C GLU A 318 -10.83 3.01 -9.99
N SER A 319 -12.12 3.29 -10.26
CA SER A 319 -12.86 2.70 -11.38
C SER A 319 -12.11 2.93 -12.70
N LYS A 320 -11.65 4.15 -12.95
CA LYS A 320 -10.89 4.48 -14.17
C LYS A 320 -9.58 3.68 -14.29
N TYR A 321 -8.83 3.53 -13.19
CA TYR A 321 -7.63 2.70 -13.18
C TYR A 321 -7.95 1.24 -13.53
N LEU A 322 -9.00 0.67 -12.93
CA LEU A 322 -9.45 -0.69 -13.26
C LEU A 322 -9.96 -0.81 -14.69
N GLU A 323 -10.66 0.20 -15.22
CA GLU A 323 -11.13 0.23 -16.61
C GLU A 323 -9.96 0.22 -17.60
N ASP A 324 -8.88 0.94 -17.30
CA ASP A 324 -7.67 0.92 -18.12
C ASP A 324 -6.97 -0.45 -18.06
N LYS A 325 -6.92 -1.09 -16.89
CA LYS A 325 -6.45 -2.47 -16.75
C LYS A 325 -7.33 -3.47 -17.52
N LEU A 326 -8.65 -3.35 -17.41
CA LEU A 326 -9.62 -4.17 -18.15
C LEU A 326 -9.44 -4.00 -19.67
N ARG A 327 -9.20 -2.78 -20.14
CA ARG A 327 -8.91 -2.51 -21.56
C ARG A 327 -7.66 -3.25 -22.02
N GLN A 328 -6.62 -3.30 -21.20
CA GLN A 328 -5.39 -4.06 -21.49
C GLN A 328 -5.64 -5.57 -21.49
N MET A 329 -6.33 -6.11 -20.48
CA MET A 329 -6.65 -7.55 -20.40
C MET A 329 -7.52 -8.03 -21.58
N LYS A 330 -8.45 -7.18 -22.04
CA LYS A 330 -9.30 -7.43 -23.21
C LYS A 330 -8.59 -7.13 -24.53
N GLY A 331 -7.52 -6.33 -24.50
CA GLY A 331 -6.87 -5.72 -25.66
C GLY A 331 -5.37 -6.03 -25.73
N VAL A 332 -4.60 -5.03 -26.14
CA VAL A 332 -3.13 -5.10 -26.12
C VAL A 332 -2.66 -4.68 -24.73
N ASN A 333 -1.76 -5.45 -24.13
CA ASN A 333 -1.13 -5.17 -22.84
C ASN A 333 0.38 -4.99 -22.98
N PHE A 334 1.04 -4.81 -21.83
CA PHE A 334 2.47 -4.57 -21.75
C PHE A 334 3.34 -5.67 -22.37
N THR A 335 2.92 -6.93 -22.24
CA THR A 335 3.66 -8.07 -22.79
C THR A 335 3.57 -8.14 -24.31
N ASP A 336 2.44 -7.75 -24.89
CA ASP A 336 2.29 -7.65 -26.35
C ASP A 336 3.21 -6.56 -26.92
N HIS A 337 3.33 -5.42 -26.23
CA HIS A 337 4.28 -4.38 -26.61
C HIS A 337 5.72 -4.87 -26.55
N ALA A 338 6.09 -5.69 -25.55
CA ALA A 338 7.41 -6.32 -25.49
C ALA A 338 7.64 -7.29 -26.67
N VAL A 339 6.59 -8.01 -27.13
CA VAL A 339 6.68 -8.83 -28.36
C VAL A 339 6.95 -7.94 -29.58
N ARG A 340 6.21 -6.83 -29.74
CA ARG A 340 6.45 -5.87 -30.83
C ARG A 340 7.87 -5.33 -30.81
N ASP A 341 8.34 -4.87 -29.65
CA ASP A 341 9.67 -4.31 -29.48
C ASP A 341 10.76 -5.35 -29.81
N THR A 342 10.53 -6.61 -29.43
CA THR A 342 11.41 -7.74 -29.79
C THR A 342 11.45 -7.97 -31.29
N LEU A 343 10.30 -8.07 -31.95
CA LEU A 343 10.20 -8.30 -33.39
C LEU A 343 10.86 -7.17 -34.20
N TRP A 344 10.71 -5.94 -33.72
CA TRP A 344 11.36 -4.79 -34.33
C TRP A 344 12.87 -4.77 -34.09
N MET A 345 13.31 -4.90 -32.84
CA MET A 345 14.72 -4.74 -32.50
C MET A 345 15.59 -5.85 -33.11
N ILE A 346 15.11 -7.09 -33.09
CA ILE A 346 15.88 -8.27 -33.51
C ILE A 346 15.64 -8.60 -34.99
N TYR A 347 14.40 -8.53 -35.47
CA TYR A 347 14.04 -8.97 -36.82
C TYR A 347 13.67 -7.83 -37.78
N ARG A 348 13.71 -6.56 -37.33
CA ARG A 348 13.35 -5.37 -38.12
C ARG A 348 11.92 -5.38 -38.65
N ILE A 349 11.02 -6.09 -37.97
CA ILE A 349 9.60 -6.15 -38.30
C ILE A 349 8.88 -5.07 -37.50
N ASN A 350 8.27 -4.11 -38.19
CA ASN A 350 7.52 -3.02 -37.55
C ASN A 350 6.02 -3.31 -37.60
N LEU A 351 5.38 -3.46 -36.44
CA LEU A 351 3.95 -3.73 -36.32
C LEU A 351 3.22 -2.43 -35.97
N SER A 352 2.21 -2.08 -36.75
CA SER A 352 1.22 -1.06 -36.35
C SER A 352 0.43 -1.53 -35.13
N ASP A 353 -0.27 -0.62 -34.42
CA ASP A 353 -1.12 -1.00 -33.29
C ASP A 353 -2.24 -1.98 -33.71
N THR A 354 -2.81 -1.78 -34.90
CA THR A 354 -3.82 -2.69 -35.47
C THR A 354 -3.24 -4.08 -35.75
N GLU A 355 -2.08 -4.15 -36.39
CA GLU A 355 -1.42 -5.43 -36.69
C GLU A 355 -0.96 -6.14 -35.41
N LEU A 356 -0.52 -5.40 -34.38
CA LEU A 356 -0.19 -5.95 -33.08
C LEU A 356 -1.42 -6.57 -32.42
N LEU A 357 -2.57 -5.91 -32.45
CA LEU A 357 -3.82 -6.45 -31.91
C LEU A 357 -4.24 -7.73 -32.64
N GLU A 358 -4.22 -7.73 -33.98
CA GLU A 358 -4.54 -8.90 -34.81
C GLU A 358 -3.60 -10.07 -34.54
N PHE A 359 -2.29 -9.80 -34.49
CA PHE A 359 -1.29 -10.82 -34.20
C PHE A 359 -1.47 -11.38 -32.78
N THR A 360 -1.74 -10.52 -31.80
CA THR A 360 -2.00 -10.97 -30.43
C THR A 360 -3.27 -11.82 -30.36
N ASN A 361 -4.33 -11.46 -31.08
CA ASN A 361 -5.53 -12.29 -31.17
C ASN A 361 -5.23 -13.66 -31.80
N TYR A 362 -4.39 -13.69 -32.85
CA TYR A 362 -3.91 -14.93 -33.44
C TYR A 362 -3.15 -15.79 -32.40
N LEU A 363 -2.24 -15.20 -31.63
CA LEU A 363 -1.51 -15.89 -30.57
C LEU A 363 -2.46 -16.47 -29.53
N VAL A 364 -3.39 -15.67 -29.02
CA VAL A 364 -4.37 -16.11 -28.01
C VAL A 364 -5.22 -17.27 -28.52
N GLN A 365 -5.62 -17.26 -29.80
CA GLN A 365 -6.45 -18.29 -30.38
C GLN A 365 -5.70 -19.61 -30.64
N HIS A 366 -4.45 -19.54 -31.11
CA HIS A 366 -3.72 -20.73 -31.57
C HIS A 366 -2.69 -21.24 -30.56
N HIS A 367 -2.39 -20.44 -29.54
CA HIS A 367 -1.32 -20.69 -28.59
C HIS A 367 -1.77 -20.35 -27.16
N PRO A 368 -2.53 -21.23 -26.49
CA PRO A 368 -3.11 -20.95 -25.17
C PRO A 368 -2.07 -20.76 -24.04
N THR A 369 -0.81 -21.14 -24.26
CA THR A 369 0.31 -20.89 -23.32
C THR A 369 0.99 -19.54 -23.52
N TYR A 370 0.56 -18.73 -24.50
CA TYR A 370 0.99 -17.35 -24.62
C TYR A 370 0.44 -16.51 -23.45
N PRO A 371 1.26 -15.70 -22.73
CA PRO A 371 2.63 -15.30 -23.06
C PRO A 371 3.77 -15.96 -22.27
N SER A 372 3.57 -17.11 -21.63
CA SER A 372 4.56 -17.76 -20.76
C SER A 372 5.84 -18.27 -21.46
N TRP A 373 6.01 -17.95 -22.74
CA TRP A 373 7.07 -18.50 -23.59
C TRP A 373 8.44 -17.93 -23.29
N SER A 374 8.52 -16.75 -22.68
CA SER A 374 9.79 -16.07 -22.49
C SER A 374 9.72 -15.10 -21.31
N ASP A 375 10.82 -15.04 -20.56
CA ASP A 375 11.10 -13.89 -19.72
C ASP A 375 11.47 -12.65 -20.54
N ARG A 376 11.57 -11.50 -19.86
CA ARG A 376 11.88 -10.19 -20.45
C ARG A 376 13.17 -9.63 -19.85
N TYR A 377 13.84 -8.74 -20.59
CA TYR A 377 14.91 -7.88 -20.08
C TYR A 377 14.78 -6.48 -20.67
N THR A 378 15.34 -5.49 -19.99
CA THR A 378 15.36 -4.11 -20.48
C THR A 378 16.53 -3.90 -21.43
N ALA A 379 16.27 -3.21 -22.54
CA ALA A 379 17.29 -2.77 -23.49
C ALA A 379 17.09 -1.29 -23.79
N THR A 380 18.17 -0.54 -23.98
CA THR A 380 18.09 0.83 -24.45
C THR A 380 18.31 0.87 -25.94
N ASP A 381 17.38 1.45 -26.71
CA ASP A 381 17.67 1.77 -28.09
C ASP A 381 18.10 3.24 -28.22
N ASN A 382 19.37 3.42 -28.60
CA ASN A 382 19.97 4.73 -28.84
C ASN A 382 19.76 5.21 -30.29
N SER A 383 19.02 4.48 -31.12
CA SER A 383 18.72 4.89 -32.49
C SER A 383 17.71 6.06 -32.49
N LYS A 384 18.15 7.21 -33.02
CA LYS A 384 17.48 8.53 -32.95
C LYS A 384 16.13 8.66 -33.70
N LYS A 385 15.46 7.58 -34.08
CA LYS A 385 14.30 7.60 -35.01
C LYS A 385 13.01 6.98 -34.47
N ARG A 386 12.83 6.88 -33.15
CA ARG A 386 11.55 6.45 -32.58
C ARG A 386 10.63 7.65 -32.29
N ASP A 387 9.33 7.37 -32.31
CA ASP A 387 8.31 8.21 -31.72
C ASP A 387 8.66 8.53 -30.24
N PRO A 388 8.79 9.81 -29.87
CA PRO A 388 9.12 10.23 -28.50
C PRO A 388 8.16 9.70 -27.42
N SER A 389 6.94 9.33 -27.78
CA SER A 389 5.91 8.83 -26.85
C SER A 389 6.19 7.43 -26.28
N LEU A 390 7.11 6.66 -26.89
CA LEU A 390 7.37 5.27 -26.50
C LEU A 390 8.62 5.10 -25.60
N GLY A 391 9.30 6.19 -25.24
CA GLY A 391 10.50 6.17 -24.40
C GLY A 391 11.72 5.47 -25.03
N THR A 392 12.86 5.53 -24.32
CA THR A 392 14.14 4.91 -24.74
C THR A 392 14.33 3.49 -24.21
N LEU A 393 13.53 3.09 -23.23
CA LEU A 393 13.60 1.77 -22.61
C LEU A 393 12.67 0.80 -23.35
N LEU A 394 13.23 -0.24 -23.95
CA LEU A 394 12.52 -1.34 -24.57
C LEU A 394 12.48 -2.54 -23.63
N LEU A 395 11.43 -3.34 -23.76
CA LEU A 395 11.38 -4.67 -23.17
C LEU A 395 11.50 -5.74 -24.25
N ILE A 396 12.49 -6.59 -24.07
CA ILE A 396 12.86 -7.59 -25.06
C ILE A 396 12.69 -8.98 -24.48
N MET A 397 12.07 -9.85 -25.27
CA MET A 397 11.91 -11.26 -24.94
C MET A 397 13.26 -11.98 -25.02
N LYS A 398 13.61 -12.74 -23.96
CA LYS A 398 14.81 -13.58 -23.93
C LYS A 398 14.80 -14.71 -24.96
N GLU A 399 13.62 -15.23 -25.32
CA GLU A 399 13.41 -16.28 -26.32
C GLU A 399 12.63 -15.73 -27.53
N PRO A 400 13.27 -14.91 -28.37
CA PRO A 400 12.57 -14.14 -29.42
C PRO A 400 12.10 -14.99 -30.61
N ILE A 401 12.75 -16.14 -30.86
CA ILE A 401 12.52 -16.96 -32.06
C ILE A 401 11.09 -17.47 -32.16
N ARG A 402 10.49 -17.84 -31.02
CA ARG A 402 9.14 -18.41 -30.98
C ARG A 402 8.07 -17.39 -31.39
N TYR A 403 8.26 -16.13 -31.01
CA TYR A 403 7.38 -15.04 -31.43
C TYR A 403 7.53 -14.72 -32.91
N HIS A 404 8.75 -14.77 -33.44
CA HIS A 404 9.01 -14.56 -34.86
C HIS A 404 8.38 -15.65 -35.74
N GLU A 405 8.54 -16.93 -35.38
CA GLU A 405 7.92 -18.04 -36.09
C GLU A 405 6.39 -17.94 -36.07
N ALA A 406 5.81 -17.60 -34.92
CA ALA A 406 4.36 -17.38 -34.80
C ALA A 406 3.89 -16.21 -35.66
N TYR A 407 4.66 -15.12 -35.75
CA TYR A 407 4.35 -13.99 -36.62
C TYR A 407 4.38 -14.38 -38.10
N LEU A 408 5.40 -15.15 -38.54
CA LEU A 408 5.45 -15.64 -39.92
C LEU A 408 4.26 -16.55 -40.25
N ALA A 409 3.84 -17.41 -39.31
CA ALA A 409 2.63 -18.23 -39.48
C ALA A 409 1.36 -17.37 -39.59
N PHE A 410 1.21 -16.36 -38.72
CA PHE A 410 0.14 -15.37 -38.80
C PHE A 410 0.07 -14.70 -40.18
N LYS A 411 1.19 -14.21 -40.72
CA LYS A 411 1.23 -13.58 -42.05
C LYS A 411 0.82 -14.54 -43.18
N ARG A 412 1.17 -15.82 -43.09
CA ARG A 412 0.72 -16.83 -44.09
C ARG A 412 -0.79 -17.02 -44.07
N THR A 413 -1.41 -17.04 -42.88
CA THR A 413 -2.87 -17.17 -42.77
C THR A 413 -3.62 -15.95 -43.30
N ALA A 414 -3.03 -14.76 -43.19
CA ALA A 414 -3.61 -13.52 -43.70
C ALA A 414 -3.59 -13.42 -45.23
N ILE A 415 -2.63 -14.06 -45.91
CA ILE A 415 -2.51 -14.07 -47.38
C ILE A 415 -3.51 -15.05 -48.03
N SER A 416 -4.02 -16.02 -47.26
CA SER A 416 -4.99 -17.02 -47.75
C SER A 416 -6.46 -16.60 -47.56
N ARG A 417 -6.72 -15.40 -47.02
CA ARG A 417 -8.04 -14.76 -46.93
C ARG A 417 -8.10 -13.63 -47.94
#